data_AF-A0A4Q2Y0T3-F1
#
_entry.id   AF-A0A4Q2Y0T3-F1
#
_cell.length_a   1.000
_cell.length_b   1.000
_cell.length_c   1.000
_cell.angle_alpha   90.00
_cell.angle_beta   90.00
_cell.angle_gamma   90.00
#
_symmetry.space_group_name_H-M   'P 1'
#
loop_
_entity.id
_entity.type
_entity.pdbx_description
1 polymer ?
#
loop_
_entity_poly.entity_id
_entity_poly.type
_entity_poly.pdbx_seq_one_letter_code
_entity_poly.pdbx_strand_id
1 'polypeptide(L)'
;MWCLLSVLCEDIKFKCAYFNPMCSPRFFVCRPCPAGPVFRHFSVLLLLGIAPRLAAEQFGDFTYSEDDSSVTITKYTGTGGEVAVPSEIDGKPVKAIGKDAFFYQQTITRLELPDNLATIGTYAFAACDGLTSLVIPQSVSWIDGGAFTHCFNLTSITFKGNAPGVPAQSYVFSGAENRLIMYYYQGATGFTSPKWQNHPVVQLALPIPIILSMARLPGKFSVTISGVAGKTYQLQRNTGPGPAGVWTPVFTTEPLTGPEAELTDTAALADSATYRVAENSP
;
A
#
# COMPACT_ATOMS: atom_id res chain seq x y z
N MET A 1 -50.04 -3.27 -33.05
CA MET A 1 -49.45 -4.49 -33.64
C MET A 1 -48.08 -4.11 -34.17
N TRP A 2 -47.03 -4.47 -33.42
CA TRP A 2 -45.60 -4.17 -33.64
C TRP A 2 -44.85 -5.51 -33.62
N CYS A 3 -43.80 -5.65 -34.44
CA CYS A 3 -42.68 -6.60 -34.29
C CYS A 3 -41.69 -6.31 -35.45
N LEU A 4 -40.38 -6.05 -35.26
CA LEU A 4 -39.24 -6.79 -34.65
C LEU A 4 -38.39 -7.56 -35.68
N LEU A 5 -37.08 -7.64 -35.35
CA LEU A 5 -36.00 -8.50 -35.87
C LEU A 5 -35.38 -8.12 -37.23
N SER A 6 -34.07 -8.27 -37.49
CA SER A 6 -32.95 -8.93 -36.78
C SER A 6 -31.61 -8.56 -37.46
N VAL A 7 -30.48 -8.73 -36.74
CA VAL A 7 -29.12 -8.84 -37.31
C VAL A 7 -28.48 -10.14 -36.82
N LEU A 8 -27.82 -10.85 -37.74
CA LEU A 8 -26.87 -11.99 -37.63
C LEU A 8 -25.95 -11.80 -38.88
N CYS A 9 -24.67 -12.15 -39.00
CA CYS A 9 -23.70 -12.94 -38.23
C CYS A 9 -22.29 -12.70 -38.87
N GLU A 10 -21.20 -12.86 -38.10
CA GLU A 10 -19.94 -13.63 -38.42
C GLU A 10 -19.12 -13.37 -39.73
N ASP A 11 -17.79 -13.50 -39.84
CA ASP A 11 -16.63 -13.71 -38.93
C ASP A 11 -15.29 -13.73 -39.74
N ILE A 12 -14.14 -13.61 -39.06
CA ILE A 12 -12.85 -14.34 -39.29
C ILE A 12 -11.70 -13.85 -40.28
N LYS A 13 -10.59 -13.38 -39.65
CA LYS A 13 -9.14 -13.84 -39.66
C LYS A 13 -7.97 -13.16 -40.45
N PHE A 14 -6.91 -12.85 -39.65
CA PHE A 14 -5.43 -12.76 -39.87
C PHE A 14 -4.87 -11.72 -40.88
N LYS A 15 -3.68 -11.09 -40.78
CA LYS A 15 -2.33 -11.48 -40.28
C LYS A 15 -1.42 -10.22 -40.17
N CYS A 16 -0.32 -10.29 -39.41
CA CYS A 16 0.72 -9.26 -39.24
C CYS A 16 1.35 -8.74 -40.55
N ALA A 17 1.82 -7.49 -40.55
CA ALA A 17 2.88 -7.04 -41.45
C ALA A 17 3.77 -5.94 -40.81
N TYR A 18 5.04 -6.31 -40.60
CA TYR A 18 6.20 -5.42 -40.69
C TYR A 18 6.19 -4.72 -42.06
N PHE A 19 6.48 -3.42 -42.14
CA PHE A 19 6.95 -2.83 -43.41
C PHE A 19 7.80 -1.57 -43.21
N ASN A 20 8.99 -1.61 -43.80
CA ASN A 20 9.85 -0.49 -44.19
C ASN A 20 10.60 -0.97 -45.46
N PRO A 21 11.07 -0.14 -46.40
CA PRO A 21 10.57 1.10 -47.02
C PRO A 21 10.23 0.86 -48.52
N MET A 22 9.88 1.93 -49.25
CA MET A 22 9.67 2.01 -50.72
C MET A 22 8.21 1.84 -51.22
N CYS A 23 7.42 2.90 -51.08
CA CYS A 23 6.64 3.48 -52.18
C CYS A 23 6.08 4.84 -51.76
N SER A 24 6.23 5.84 -52.63
CA SER A 24 5.74 7.21 -52.49
C SER A 24 4.43 7.39 -53.29
N PRO A 25 3.76 8.56 -53.29
CA PRO A 25 2.55 8.79 -52.50
C PRO A 25 1.30 9.05 -53.36
N ARG A 26 0.11 8.74 -52.85
CA ARG A 26 -1.10 9.49 -53.18
C ARG A 26 -1.91 9.75 -51.91
N PHE A 27 -2.06 11.05 -51.64
CA PHE A 27 -2.83 11.70 -50.58
C PHE A 27 -4.23 11.11 -50.41
N PHE A 28 -4.71 10.99 -49.17
CA PHE A 28 -5.97 11.64 -48.75
C PHE A 28 -5.99 11.85 -47.23
N VAL A 29 -6.33 13.08 -46.86
CA VAL A 29 -6.41 13.65 -45.51
C VAL A 29 -7.80 13.40 -44.95
N CYS A 30 -7.93 12.96 -43.69
CA CYS A 30 -9.14 13.17 -42.91
C CYS A 30 -8.80 13.89 -41.60
N ARG A 31 -9.42 15.07 -41.44
CA ARG A 31 -9.33 15.99 -40.29
C ARG A 31 -10.22 15.52 -39.11
N PRO A 32 -9.98 16.03 -37.89
CA PRO A 32 -10.68 15.61 -36.67
C PRO A 32 -11.92 16.46 -36.35
N CYS A 33 -12.92 15.90 -35.66
CA CYS A 33 -13.93 16.61 -34.85
C CYS A 33 -14.93 15.63 -34.18
N PRO A 34 -15.66 16.01 -33.11
CA PRO A 34 -15.28 16.67 -31.85
C PRO A 34 -15.89 15.93 -30.61
N ALA A 35 -15.62 16.43 -29.40
CA ALA A 35 -16.03 15.85 -28.12
C ALA A 35 -17.45 16.26 -27.62
N GLY A 36 -18.08 15.36 -26.83
CA GLY A 36 -19.12 15.59 -25.79
C GLY A 36 -20.57 15.14 -26.14
N PRO A 37 -21.50 14.90 -25.17
CA PRO A 37 -21.41 14.85 -23.69
C PRO A 37 -22.01 13.56 -23.03
N VAL A 38 -21.91 13.52 -21.70
CA VAL A 38 -22.30 12.48 -20.72
C VAL A 38 -23.82 12.32 -20.58
N PHE A 39 -24.38 11.10 -20.43
CA PHE A 39 -25.59 10.85 -19.61
C PHE A 39 -25.72 9.37 -19.20
N ARG A 40 -25.90 9.15 -17.89
CA ARG A 40 -26.28 7.88 -17.25
C ARG A 40 -27.69 7.48 -17.68
N HIS A 41 -27.89 6.21 -17.99
CA HIS A 41 -29.18 5.54 -17.83
C HIS A 41 -28.94 4.15 -17.23
N PHE A 42 -29.43 3.97 -16.00
CA PHE A 42 -29.58 2.65 -15.40
C PHE A 42 -30.59 1.85 -16.26
N SER A 43 -30.19 0.67 -16.72
CA SER A 43 -31.09 -0.36 -17.19
C SER A 43 -30.58 -1.70 -16.67
N VAL A 44 -31.34 -2.25 -15.72
CA VAL A 44 -31.17 -3.60 -15.22
C VAL A 44 -31.51 -4.55 -16.37
N LEU A 45 -30.48 -5.12 -17.00
CA LEU A 45 -30.62 -6.19 -17.97
C LEU A 45 -29.93 -7.44 -17.42
N LEU A 46 -30.74 -8.38 -16.95
CA LEU A 46 -30.35 -9.73 -16.58
C LEU A 46 -29.88 -10.46 -17.85
N LEU A 47 -28.56 -10.60 -18.04
CA LEU A 47 -27.97 -11.41 -19.10
C LEU A 47 -27.28 -12.63 -18.49
N LEU A 48 -27.91 -13.79 -18.71
CA LEU A 48 -27.33 -15.11 -18.55
C LEU A 48 -26.10 -15.26 -19.47
N GLY A 49 -24.94 -15.55 -18.87
CA GLY A 49 -23.86 -16.30 -19.53
C GLY A 49 -22.94 -15.53 -20.46
N ILE A 50 -22.13 -14.62 -19.91
CA ILE A 50 -20.86 -14.22 -20.53
C ILE A 50 -19.78 -15.02 -19.79
N ALA A 51 -19.07 -15.92 -20.47
CA ALA A 51 -17.83 -16.45 -19.91
C ALA A 51 -16.90 -15.26 -19.62
N PRO A 52 -16.34 -15.12 -18.41
CA PRO A 52 -15.49 -13.98 -18.11
C PRO A 52 -14.29 -14.04 -19.03
N ARG A 53 -14.11 -12.99 -19.83
CA ARG A 53 -12.90 -12.80 -20.60
C ARG A 53 -11.77 -12.59 -19.59
N LEU A 54 -10.93 -13.60 -19.40
CA LEU A 54 -9.69 -13.58 -18.61
C LEU A 54 -8.64 -12.63 -19.24
N ALA A 55 -8.97 -11.37 -19.44
CA ALA A 55 -7.99 -10.33 -19.69
C ALA A 55 -7.61 -9.75 -18.33
N ALA A 56 -6.36 -9.94 -17.92
CA ALA A 56 -5.85 -9.28 -16.72
C ALA A 56 -5.94 -7.76 -16.93
N GLU A 57 -6.52 -7.06 -15.94
CA GLU A 57 -6.76 -5.62 -16.04
C GLU A 57 -5.48 -4.86 -15.74
N GLN A 58 -5.33 -3.66 -16.30
CA GLN A 58 -4.09 -2.88 -16.24
C GLN A 58 -4.33 -1.47 -15.74
N PHE A 59 -3.56 -1.05 -14.74
CA PHE A 59 -3.53 0.30 -14.19
C PHE A 59 -2.09 0.82 -14.22
N GLY A 60 -1.78 1.65 -15.21
CA GLY A 60 -0.41 2.10 -15.46
C GLY A 60 0.53 0.92 -15.72
N ASP A 61 1.59 0.81 -14.92
CA ASP A 61 2.59 -0.25 -14.99
C ASP A 61 2.18 -1.55 -14.27
N PHE A 62 1.00 -1.57 -13.66
CA PHE A 62 0.52 -2.70 -12.87
C PHE A 62 -0.58 -3.46 -13.60
N THR A 63 -0.40 -4.77 -13.74
CA THR A 63 -1.48 -5.70 -14.05
C THR A 63 -2.08 -6.20 -12.74
N TYR A 64 -3.40 -6.34 -12.70
CA TYR A 64 -4.13 -6.76 -11.51
C TYR A 64 -5.28 -7.70 -11.85
N SER A 65 -5.78 -8.33 -10.80
CA SER A 65 -7.07 -9.03 -10.77
C SER A 65 -7.88 -8.50 -9.61
N GLU A 66 -9.19 -8.42 -9.76
CA GLU A 66 -10.08 -7.94 -8.71
C GLU A 66 -11.19 -8.95 -8.41
N ASP A 67 -11.67 -8.92 -7.18
CA ASP A 67 -12.94 -9.50 -6.77
C ASP A 67 -13.93 -8.37 -6.41
N ASP A 68 -15.08 -8.71 -5.82
CA ASP A 68 -16.10 -7.72 -5.45
C ASP A 68 -15.61 -6.73 -4.36
N SER A 69 -14.54 -7.06 -3.64
CA SER A 69 -14.09 -6.36 -2.44
C SER A 69 -12.69 -5.77 -2.51
N SER A 70 -11.81 -6.33 -3.36
CA SER A 70 -10.40 -6.03 -3.31
C SER A 70 -9.65 -6.27 -4.61
N VAL A 71 -8.46 -5.68 -4.69
CA VAL A 71 -7.55 -5.79 -5.82
C VAL A 71 -6.27 -6.53 -5.42
N THR A 72 -5.81 -7.42 -6.29
CA THR A 72 -4.53 -8.11 -6.21
C THR A 72 -3.64 -7.69 -7.37
N ILE A 73 -2.46 -7.14 -7.09
CA ILE A 73 -1.46 -6.86 -8.13
C ILE A 73 -0.84 -8.18 -8.59
N THR A 74 -0.97 -8.51 -9.87
CA THR A 74 -0.49 -9.78 -10.43
C THR A 74 0.77 -9.64 -11.25
N LYS A 75 1.11 -8.43 -11.71
CA LYS A 75 2.35 -8.16 -12.43
C LYS A 75 2.72 -6.69 -12.39
N TYR A 76 4.01 -6.39 -12.34
CA TYR A 76 4.59 -5.08 -12.64
C TYR A 76 5.41 -5.15 -13.92
N THR A 77 5.24 -4.18 -14.80
CA THR A 77 5.96 -4.07 -16.09
C THR A 77 6.61 -2.71 -16.32
N GLY A 78 6.69 -1.89 -15.27
CA GLY A 78 7.30 -0.57 -15.37
C GLY A 78 8.82 -0.63 -15.42
N THR A 79 9.45 0.53 -15.57
CA THR A 79 10.90 0.66 -15.76
C THR A 79 11.71 0.48 -14.47
N GLY A 80 11.06 0.47 -13.30
CA GLY A 80 11.70 0.45 -11.98
C GLY A 80 12.07 1.85 -11.46
N GLY A 81 13.08 1.93 -10.60
CA GLY A 81 13.42 3.12 -9.81
C GLY A 81 12.62 3.18 -8.51
N GLU A 82 12.01 4.33 -8.24
CA GLU A 82 11.06 4.48 -7.13
C GLU A 82 9.66 4.09 -7.58
N VAL A 83 9.11 3.05 -6.98
CA VAL A 83 7.80 2.50 -7.34
C VAL A 83 6.88 2.60 -6.12
N ALA A 84 5.72 3.21 -6.31
CA ALA A 84 4.64 3.21 -5.34
C ALA A 84 3.51 2.33 -5.85
N VAL A 85 3.19 1.27 -5.11
CA VAL A 85 2.03 0.43 -5.42
C VAL A 85 0.78 1.23 -5.03
N PRO A 86 -0.21 1.38 -5.94
CA PRO A 86 -1.41 2.15 -5.63
C PRO A 86 -2.15 1.55 -4.44
N SER A 87 -2.71 2.40 -3.58
CA SER A 87 -3.53 1.97 -2.44
C SER A 87 -4.94 1.53 -2.86
N GLU A 88 -5.39 1.98 -4.03
CA GLU A 88 -6.72 1.75 -4.57
C GLU A 88 -6.66 1.72 -6.10
N ILE A 89 -7.43 0.82 -6.72
CA ILE A 89 -7.68 0.78 -8.17
C ILE A 89 -9.20 0.64 -8.35
N ASP A 90 -9.79 1.47 -9.20
CA ASP A 90 -11.23 1.49 -9.51
C ASP A 90 -12.17 1.51 -8.29
N GLY A 91 -11.82 2.27 -7.25
CA GLY A 91 -12.64 2.38 -6.05
C GLY A 91 -12.43 1.25 -5.04
N LYS A 92 -11.54 0.29 -5.33
CA LYS A 92 -11.29 -0.90 -4.50
C LYS A 92 -9.89 -0.89 -3.91
N PRO A 93 -9.73 -1.25 -2.63
CA PRO A 93 -8.42 -1.24 -1.99
C PRO A 93 -7.53 -2.36 -2.54
N VAL A 94 -6.24 -2.04 -2.73
CA VAL A 94 -5.22 -3.05 -3.04
C VAL A 94 -4.87 -3.81 -1.76
N LYS A 95 -5.26 -5.09 -1.71
CA LYS A 95 -5.14 -5.95 -0.53
C LYS A 95 -4.04 -7.00 -0.65
N ALA A 96 -3.58 -7.31 -1.86
CA ALA A 96 -2.59 -8.36 -2.05
C ALA A 96 -1.57 -8.03 -3.14
N ILE A 97 -0.34 -8.48 -2.91
CA ILE A 97 0.64 -8.67 -3.97
C ILE A 97 0.60 -10.14 -4.35
N GLY A 98 0.23 -10.42 -5.59
CA GLY A 98 0.06 -11.76 -6.12
C GLY A 98 1.37 -12.49 -6.34
N LYS A 99 1.23 -13.77 -6.67
CA LYS A 99 2.35 -14.63 -7.06
C LYS A 99 3.14 -14.01 -8.21
N ASP A 100 4.47 -14.00 -8.09
CA ASP A 100 5.41 -13.51 -9.09
C ASP A 100 5.23 -12.03 -9.53
N ALA A 101 4.43 -11.23 -8.80
CA ALA A 101 4.00 -9.91 -9.28
C ALA A 101 5.16 -8.96 -9.59
N PHE A 102 6.24 -9.01 -8.81
CA PHE A 102 7.48 -8.27 -9.02
C PHE A 102 8.67 -9.21 -9.24
N PHE A 103 8.43 -10.41 -9.75
CA PHE A 103 9.51 -11.38 -10.00
C PHE A 103 10.58 -10.78 -10.93
N TYR A 104 11.85 -10.88 -10.53
CA TYR A 104 13.02 -10.43 -11.28
C TYR A 104 13.05 -8.92 -11.60
N GLN A 105 12.45 -8.09 -10.75
CA GLN A 105 12.46 -6.63 -10.91
C GLN A 105 13.75 -6.00 -10.37
N GLN A 106 14.84 -6.17 -11.12
CA GLN A 106 16.19 -5.75 -10.72
C GLN A 106 16.41 -4.22 -10.72
N THR A 107 15.52 -3.46 -11.35
CA THR A 107 15.65 -1.99 -11.48
C THR A 107 14.91 -1.23 -10.37
N ILE A 108 14.09 -1.88 -9.54
CA ILE A 108 13.38 -1.22 -8.44
C ILE A 108 14.35 -0.96 -7.30
N THR A 109 14.60 0.30 -6.99
CA THR A 109 15.50 0.72 -5.90
C THR A 109 14.76 1.08 -4.62
N ARG A 110 13.52 1.54 -4.74
CA ARG A 110 12.63 1.90 -3.63
C ARG A 110 11.22 1.45 -3.94
N LEU A 111 10.59 0.75 -3.00
CA LEU A 111 9.23 0.26 -3.16
C LEU A 111 8.37 0.73 -1.98
N GLU A 112 7.28 1.42 -2.28
CA GLU A 112 6.24 1.76 -1.31
C GLU A 112 5.06 0.80 -1.46
N LEU A 113 4.71 0.12 -0.37
CA LEU A 113 3.56 -0.77 -0.28
C LEU A 113 2.38 -0.04 0.36
N PRO A 114 1.12 -0.34 -0.03
CA PRO A 114 -0.02 0.39 0.46
C PRO A 114 -0.36 -0.01 1.91
N ASP A 115 -0.83 0.95 2.72
CA ASP A 115 -1.08 0.74 4.15
C ASP A 115 -2.19 -0.29 4.46
N ASN A 116 -2.99 -0.66 3.47
CA ASN A 116 -4.08 -1.63 3.59
C ASN A 116 -3.71 -3.05 3.13
N LEU A 117 -2.45 -3.28 2.72
CA LEU A 117 -1.97 -4.54 2.17
C LEU A 117 -2.06 -5.67 3.20
N ALA A 118 -2.77 -6.75 2.88
CA ALA A 118 -2.97 -7.89 3.77
C ALA A 118 -1.95 -9.01 3.52
N THR A 119 -1.66 -9.32 2.26
CA THR A 119 -0.87 -10.50 1.89
C THR A 119 0.19 -10.22 0.84
N ILE A 120 1.31 -10.93 0.95
CA ILE A 120 2.39 -10.97 -0.05
C ILE A 120 2.55 -12.41 -0.53
N GLY A 121 2.34 -12.62 -1.82
CA GLY A 121 2.25 -13.93 -2.45
C GLY A 121 3.60 -14.62 -2.68
N THR A 122 3.49 -15.89 -3.08
CA THR A 122 4.64 -16.75 -3.41
C THR A 122 5.54 -16.09 -4.45
N TYR A 123 6.85 -16.01 -4.17
CA TYR A 123 7.86 -15.36 -5.03
C TYR A 123 7.54 -13.91 -5.48
N ALA A 124 6.63 -13.21 -4.77
CA ALA A 124 6.15 -11.89 -5.17
C ALA A 124 7.27 -10.89 -5.49
N PHE A 125 8.37 -10.91 -4.75
CA PHE A 125 9.54 -10.05 -4.92
C PHE A 125 10.83 -10.85 -5.16
N ALA A 126 10.75 -12.11 -5.59
CA ALA A 126 11.95 -12.91 -5.77
C ALA A 126 12.87 -12.31 -6.85
N ALA A 127 14.19 -12.35 -6.60
CA ALA A 127 15.22 -11.78 -7.46
C ALA A 127 15.10 -10.26 -7.72
N CYS A 128 14.57 -9.49 -6.77
CA CYS A 128 14.55 -8.02 -6.80
C CYS A 128 15.87 -7.42 -6.28
N ASP A 129 16.97 -7.60 -7.03
CA ASP A 129 18.30 -7.17 -6.59
C ASP A 129 18.52 -5.66 -6.52
N GLY A 130 17.64 -4.85 -7.10
CA GLY A 130 17.71 -3.39 -6.95
C GLY A 130 17.30 -2.93 -5.53
N LEU A 131 16.52 -3.74 -4.82
CA LEU A 131 15.90 -3.36 -3.56
C LEU A 131 16.89 -3.54 -2.40
N THR A 132 17.22 -2.44 -1.72
CA THR A 132 18.18 -2.45 -0.61
C THR A 132 17.52 -2.46 0.77
N SER A 133 16.32 -1.89 0.85
CA SER A 133 15.49 -1.82 2.05
C SER A 133 14.01 -1.88 1.69
N LEU A 134 13.19 -2.38 2.60
CA LEU A 134 11.74 -2.43 2.42
C LEU A 134 11.01 -2.16 3.75
N VAL A 135 9.89 -1.45 3.66
CA VAL A 135 8.97 -1.26 4.78
C VAL A 135 7.73 -2.11 4.55
N ILE A 136 7.46 -3.04 5.45
CA ILE A 136 6.26 -3.88 5.45
C ILE A 136 5.17 -3.16 6.26
N PRO A 137 4.02 -2.81 5.65
CA PRO A 137 2.92 -2.15 6.33
C PRO A 137 2.37 -2.94 7.52
N GLN A 138 1.72 -2.23 8.46
CA GLN A 138 1.19 -2.84 9.69
C GLN A 138 0.11 -3.90 9.41
N SER A 139 -0.63 -3.74 8.32
CA SER A 139 -1.75 -4.62 7.94
C SER A 139 -1.32 -5.96 7.36
N VAL A 140 -0.05 -6.15 7.01
CA VAL A 140 0.41 -7.39 6.38
C VAL A 140 0.41 -8.51 7.42
N SER A 141 -0.48 -9.47 7.24
CA SER A 141 -0.67 -10.60 8.16
C SER A 141 -0.07 -11.89 7.66
N TRP A 142 0.27 -11.98 6.37
CA TRP A 142 0.84 -13.20 5.76
C TRP A 142 1.84 -12.89 4.64
N ILE A 143 2.96 -13.63 4.65
CA ILE A 143 3.98 -13.63 3.59
C ILE A 143 4.23 -15.07 3.15
N ASP A 144 3.96 -15.35 1.88
CA ASP A 144 4.06 -16.69 1.31
C ASP A 144 5.49 -17.14 0.96
N GLY A 145 5.59 -18.40 0.54
CA GLY A 145 6.81 -19.10 0.17
C GLY A 145 7.74 -18.31 -0.74
N GLY A 146 8.97 -18.09 -0.31
CA GLY A 146 10.01 -17.49 -1.13
C GLY A 146 9.73 -16.06 -1.63
N ALA A 147 8.82 -15.32 -0.99
CA ALA A 147 8.44 -13.98 -1.43
C ALA A 147 9.62 -13.03 -1.67
N PHE A 148 10.73 -13.18 -0.94
CA PHE A 148 11.95 -12.38 -1.05
C PHE A 148 13.19 -13.25 -1.34
N THR A 149 13.01 -14.41 -1.97
CA THR A 149 14.11 -15.29 -2.33
C THR A 149 15.03 -14.63 -3.36
N HIS A 150 16.34 -14.76 -3.20
CA HIS A 150 17.37 -14.21 -4.08
C HIS A 150 17.36 -12.68 -4.19
N CYS A 151 16.88 -11.95 -3.17
CA CYS A 151 17.09 -10.50 -3.09
C CYS A 151 18.45 -10.20 -2.44
N PHE A 152 19.55 -10.34 -3.20
CA PHE A 152 20.91 -10.36 -2.64
C PHE A 152 21.34 -9.04 -2.00
N ASN A 153 20.80 -7.91 -2.48
CA ASN A 153 21.13 -6.57 -1.97
C ASN A 153 20.18 -6.09 -0.87
N LEU A 154 19.15 -6.87 -0.51
CA LEU A 154 18.20 -6.49 0.53
C LEU A 154 18.84 -6.64 1.90
N THR A 155 19.23 -5.50 2.50
CA THR A 155 19.96 -5.45 3.77
C THR A 155 19.07 -5.15 4.97
N SER A 156 17.91 -4.52 4.76
CA SER A 156 16.99 -4.20 5.84
C SER A 156 15.53 -4.36 5.47
N ILE A 157 14.76 -4.90 6.40
CA ILE A 157 13.29 -4.90 6.33
C ILE A 157 12.76 -4.34 7.64
N THR A 158 11.91 -3.32 7.55
CA THR A 158 11.23 -2.75 8.73
C THR A 158 9.76 -3.14 8.72
N PHE A 159 9.31 -3.81 9.77
CA PHE A 159 7.92 -4.18 9.97
C PHE A 159 7.21 -3.13 10.83
N LYS A 160 6.15 -2.51 10.28
CA LYS A 160 5.30 -1.57 11.03
C LYS A 160 4.33 -2.28 11.99
N GLY A 161 4.09 -3.58 11.81
CA GLY A 161 3.15 -4.38 12.61
C GLY A 161 3.79 -5.56 13.33
N ASN A 162 2.94 -6.52 13.73
CA ASN A 162 3.38 -7.81 14.25
C ASN A 162 4.11 -8.63 13.18
N ALA A 163 4.83 -9.68 13.60
CA ALA A 163 5.44 -10.61 12.65
C ALA A 163 4.34 -11.27 11.81
N PRO A 164 4.39 -11.14 10.46
CA PRO A 164 3.45 -11.81 9.60
C PRO A 164 3.55 -13.33 9.75
N GLY A 165 2.44 -14.03 9.54
CA GLY A 165 2.46 -15.48 9.36
C GLY A 165 3.27 -15.84 8.11
N VAL A 166 4.00 -16.96 8.19
CA VAL A 166 4.79 -17.50 7.09
C VAL A 166 4.57 -19.01 7.01
N PRO A 167 4.64 -19.63 5.81
CA PRO A 167 4.54 -21.08 5.69
C PRO A 167 5.64 -21.79 6.48
N ALA A 168 5.31 -22.95 7.05
CA ALA A 168 6.30 -23.80 7.73
C ALA A 168 7.39 -24.25 6.74
N GLN A 169 8.66 -24.25 7.18
CA GLN A 169 9.82 -24.61 6.33
C GLN A 169 9.99 -23.70 5.10
N SER A 170 9.54 -22.44 5.19
CA SER A 170 9.62 -21.50 4.09
C SER A 170 10.94 -20.75 4.04
N TYR A 171 11.53 -20.74 2.86
CA TYR A 171 12.70 -19.94 2.51
C TYR A 171 12.32 -18.50 2.12
N VAL A 172 11.41 -17.85 2.87
CA VAL A 172 10.84 -16.52 2.52
C VAL A 172 11.94 -15.52 2.14
N PHE A 173 13.05 -15.52 2.88
CA PHE A 173 14.16 -14.59 2.72
C PHE A 173 15.47 -15.29 2.30
N SER A 174 15.42 -16.50 1.72
CA SER A 174 16.65 -17.18 1.31
C SER A 174 17.41 -16.39 0.23
N GLY A 175 18.73 -16.41 0.28
CA GLY A 175 19.54 -15.68 -0.69
C GLY A 175 19.62 -14.17 -0.44
N ALA A 176 18.77 -13.58 0.41
CA ALA A 176 19.18 -12.36 1.12
C ALA A 176 20.25 -12.80 2.13
N GLU A 177 21.54 -12.70 1.75
CA GLU A 177 22.64 -13.27 2.53
C GLU A 177 22.72 -12.69 3.96
N ASN A 178 23.71 -13.13 4.75
CA ASN A 178 23.93 -12.82 6.18
C ASN A 178 23.95 -11.33 6.60
N ARG A 179 23.69 -10.40 5.67
CA ARG A 179 23.57 -8.96 5.88
C ARG A 179 22.14 -8.49 6.14
N LEU A 180 21.11 -9.29 5.87
CA LEU A 180 19.72 -8.90 6.13
C LEU A 180 19.47 -8.79 7.65
N ILE A 181 19.11 -7.59 8.10
CA ILE A 181 18.65 -7.33 9.46
C ILE A 181 17.17 -6.91 9.40
N MET A 182 16.35 -7.53 10.22
CA MET A 182 14.93 -7.21 10.31
C MET A 182 14.68 -6.33 11.53
N TYR A 183 13.92 -5.26 11.32
CA TYR A 183 13.59 -4.28 12.34
C TYR A 183 12.11 -4.34 12.63
N TYR A 184 11.75 -4.28 13.90
CA TYR A 184 10.35 -4.22 14.34
C TYR A 184 10.22 -3.25 15.51
N TYR A 185 9.06 -2.61 15.64
CA TYR A 185 8.84 -1.65 16.70
C TYR A 185 8.51 -2.31 18.05
N GLN A 186 8.82 -1.62 19.14
CA GLN A 186 8.45 -2.05 20.48
C GLN A 186 6.95 -2.33 20.60
N GLY A 187 6.58 -3.43 21.25
CA GLY A 187 5.19 -3.88 21.37
C GLY A 187 4.72 -4.83 20.26
N ALA A 188 5.44 -4.93 19.13
CA ALA A 188 5.13 -5.94 18.12
C ALA A 188 5.40 -7.36 18.64
N THR A 189 4.50 -8.29 18.30
CA THR A 189 4.51 -9.70 18.73
C THR A 189 4.83 -10.64 17.56
N GLY A 190 5.15 -11.90 17.84
CA GLY A 190 5.40 -12.95 16.85
C GLY A 190 6.84 -13.03 16.31
N PHE A 191 7.68 -12.02 16.55
CA PHE A 191 9.12 -12.10 16.27
C PHE A 191 9.84 -12.94 17.32
N THR A 192 10.69 -13.86 16.87
CA THR A 192 11.62 -14.60 17.75
C THR A 192 12.95 -13.84 17.83
N SER A 193 13.53 -13.75 19.03
CA SER A 193 14.81 -13.06 19.28
C SER A 193 15.88 -14.09 19.67
N PRO A 194 17.15 -13.96 19.19
CA PRO A 194 17.69 -12.85 18.40
C PRO A 194 17.47 -12.99 16.89
N LYS A 195 16.77 -14.04 16.44
CA LYS A 195 16.53 -14.30 15.02
C LYS A 195 15.08 -14.70 14.75
N TRP A 196 14.54 -14.21 13.65
CA TRP A 196 13.25 -14.62 13.08
C TRP A 196 13.48 -14.99 11.62
N GLN A 197 12.91 -16.12 11.19
CA GLN A 197 13.19 -16.70 9.87
C GLN A 197 14.69 -16.84 9.56
N ASN A 198 15.51 -17.20 10.56
CA ASN A 198 16.97 -17.32 10.49
C ASN A 198 17.76 -16.02 10.29
N HIS A 199 17.11 -14.85 10.27
CA HIS A 199 17.77 -13.56 10.15
C HIS A 199 17.78 -12.79 11.48
N PRO A 200 18.85 -12.03 11.79
CA PRO A 200 18.90 -11.16 12.96
C PRO A 200 17.70 -10.21 13.01
N VAL A 201 17.11 -10.07 14.19
CA VAL A 201 16.08 -9.07 14.44
C VAL A 201 16.53 -8.03 15.45
N VAL A 202 16.13 -6.78 15.24
CA VAL A 202 16.40 -5.66 16.13
C VAL A 202 15.09 -4.98 16.48
N GLN A 203 14.81 -4.89 17.77
CA GLN A 203 13.68 -4.10 18.26
C GLN A 203 14.06 -2.61 18.25
N LEU A 204 13.27 -1.82 17.54
CA LEU A 204 13.37 -0.36 17.54
C LEU A 204 12.52 0.22 18.67
N ALA A 205 13.04 1.26 19.31
CA ALA A 205 12.19 2.17 20.08
C ALA A 205 11.14 2.77 19.12
N LEU A 206 9.96 3.06 19.65
CA LEU A 206 8.88 3.54 18.81
C LEU A 206 9.25 4.86 18.11
N PRO A 207 8.79 5.06 16.87
CA PRO A 207 8.70 6.40 16.35
C PRO A 207 7.64 7.13 17.18
N ILE A 208 7.86 8.42 17.38
CA ILE A 208 6.91 9.37 17.97
C ILE A 208 5.46 9.03 17.55
N PRO A 209 4.46 9.11 18.44
CA PRO A 209 3.07 8.79 18.11
C PRO A 209 2.63 9.48 16.81
N ILE A 210 2.05 8.69 15.90
CA ILE A 210 1.61 9.19 14.59
C ILE A 210 0.33 9.97 14.78
N ILE A 211 0.30 11.24 14.38
CA ILE A 211 -0.92 12.05 14.36
C ILE A 211 -1.77 11.60 13.17
N LEU A 212 -2.92 11.00 13.43
CA LEU A 212 -3.86 10.51 12.43
C LEU A 212 -4.82 11.61 11.96
N SER A 213 -5.30 12.44 12.89
CA SER A 213 -6.17 13.57 12.58
C SER A 213 -6.14 14.64 13.67
N MET A 214 -6.61 15.84 13.31
CA MET A 214 -6.77 16.96 14.24
C MET A 214 -8.10 17.68 14.01
N ALA A 215 -8.74 18.11 15.10
CA ALA A 215 -9.96 18.89 15.07
C ALA A 215 -9.85 20.08 16.03
N ARG A 216 -10.15 21.28 15.52
CA ARG A 216 -10.24 22.50 16.34
C ARG A 216 -11.68 22.98 16.35
N LEU A 217 -12.31 22.89 17.52
CA LEU A 217 -13.67 23.34 17.78
C LEU A 217 -13.64 24.51 18.78
N PRO A 218 -14.69 25.34 18.88
CA PRO A 218 -14.75 26.41 19.87
C PRO A 218 -14.48 25.86 21.28
N GLY A 219 -13.38 26.30 21.91
CA GLY A 219 -12.97 25.85 23.24
C GLY A 219 -12.42 24.42 23.33
N LYS A 220 -12.19 23.71 22.22
CA LYS A 220 -11.67 22.33 22.21
C LYS A 220 -10.63 22.11 21.12
N PHE A 221 -9.53 21.45 21.46
CA PHE A 221 -8.60 20.85 20.51
C PHE A 221 -8.57 19.34 20.70
N SER A 222 -8.71 18.57 19.62
CA SER A 222 -8.60 17.12 19.66
C SER A 222 -7.60 16.63 18.62
N VAL A 223 -6.82 15.61 18.99
CA VAL A 223 -5.93 14.88 18.10
C VAL A 223 -6.15 13.39 18.28
N THR A 224 -6.29 12.66 17.17
CA THR A 224 -6.25 11.19 17.20
C THR A 224 -4.84 10.76 16.87
N ILE A 225 -4.28 9.88 17.69
CA ILE A 225 -2.96 9.31 17.48
C ILE A 225 -3.02 7.80 17.33
N SER A 226 -2.06 7.23 16.61
CA SER A 226 -1.68 5.83 16.76
C SER A 226 -0.42 5.74 17.62
N GLY A 227 -0.43 4.83 18.59
CA GLY A 227 0.64 4.62 19.57
C GLY A 227 0.68 3.17 20.03
N VAL A 228 1.55 2.86 20.99
CA VAL A 228 1.76 1.49 21.47
C VAL A 228 0.92 1.14 22.66
N ALA A 229 0.35 -0.06 22.58
CA ALA A 229 -0.40 -0.67 23.66
C ALA A 229 0.45 -0.78 24.95
N GLY A 230 -0.11 -0.39 26.08
CA GLY A 230 0.57 -0.36 27.38
C GLY A 230 1.41 0.90 27.63
N LYS A 231 1.56 1.80 26.65
CA LYS A 231 2.22 3.10 26.83
C LYS A 231 1.20 4.21 27.08
N THR A 232 1.64 5.24 27.80
CA THR A 232 0.84 6.45 28.03
C THR A 232 1.42 7.59 27.19
N TYR A 233 0.52 8.41 26.66
CA TYR A 233 0.86 9.56 25.82
C TYR A 233 0.31 10.83 26.44
N GLN A 234 1.01 11.94 26.24
CA GLN A 234 0.58 13.25 26.67
C GLN A 234 0.38 14.19 25.49
N LEU A 235 -0.79 14.83 25.48
CA LEU A 235 -0.99 16.05 24.71
C LEU A 235 -0.44 17.19 25.55
N GLN A 236 0.48 17.95 24.97
CA GLN A 236 1.11 19.08 25.62
C GLN A 236 0.76 20.36 24.86
N ARG A 237 0.39 21.38 25.62
CA ARG A 237 0.12 22.74 25.13
C ARG A 237 1.33 23.62 25.41
N ASN A 238 1.76 24.39 24.43
CA ASN A 238 2.77 25.41 24.64
C ASN A 238 2.14 26.67 25.24
N THR A 239 2.66 27.10 26.39
CA THR A 239 2.21 28.29 27.13
C THR A 239 3.18 29.47 27.03
N GLY A 240 4.31 29.31 26.32
CA GLY A 240 5.30 30.36 26.10
C GLY A 240 5.31 30.90 24.66
N PRO A 241 6.05 32.00 24.40
CA PRO A 241 6.19 32.54 23.06
C PRO A 241 7.09 31.66 22.18
N GLY A 242 6.57 31.24 21.03
CA GLY A 242 7.32 30.49 20.02
C GLY A 242 7.61 29.02 20.38
N PRO A 243 8.27 28.26 19.49
CA PRO A 243 8.45 26.81 19.62
C PRO A 243 9.34 26.35 20.80
N ALA A 244 10.09 27.28 21.42
CA ALA A 244 10.90 27.05 22.62
C ALA A 244 10.15 27.31 23.94
N GLY A 245 8.85 27.59 23.88
CA GLY A 245 8.04 27.88 25.07
C GLY A 245 7.83 26.67 25.99
N VAL A 246 7.22 26.92 27.14
CA VAL A 246 6.98 25.90 28.18
C VAL A 246 5.84 24.98 27.73
N TRP A 247 6.15 23.69 27.62
CA TRP A 247 5.20 22.65 27.23
C TRP A 247 4.56 22.03 28.47
N THR A 248 3.29 22.31 28.68
CA THR A 248 2.52 21.79 29.82
C THR A 248 1.58 20.66 29.36
N PRO A 249 1.59 19.50 30.03
CA PRO A 249 0.60 18.45 29.77
C PRO A 249 -0.82 18.96 30.00
N VAL A 250 -1.71 18.73 29.03
CA VAL A 250 -3.14 19.07 29.11
C VAL A 250 -4.04 17.83 29.09
N PHE A 251 -3.52 16.71 28.59
CA PHE A 251 -4.17 15.41 28.64
C PHE A 251 -3.10 14.32 28.75
N THR A 252 -3.36 13.30 29.56
CA THR A 252 -2.55 12.08 29.63
C THR A 252 -3.47 10.89 29.40
N THR A 253 -3.12 10.02 28.46
CA THR A 253 -3.87 8.78 28.25
C THR A 253 -3.60 7.80 29.39
N GLU A 254 -4.57 6.95 29.71
CA GLU A 254 -4.27 5.65 30.31
C GLU A 254 -3.40 4.81 29.34
N PRO A 255 -2.76 3.73 29.80
CA PRO A 255 -2.02 2.84 28.93
C PRO A 255 -2.90 2.38 27.76
N LEU A 256 -2.46 2.59 26.53
CA LEU A 256 -3.29 2.27 25.37
C LEU A 256 -3.66 0.79 25.38
N THR A 257 -4.94 0.49 25.17
CA THR A 257 -5.44 -0.89 25.07
C THR A 257 -5.75 -1.29 23.62
N GLY A 258 -5.70 -0.34 22.69
CA GLY A 258 -5.95 -0.50 21.25
C GLY A 258 -4.94 0.29 20.40
N PRO A 259 -5.10 0.27 19.06
CA PRO A 259 -4.13 0.85 18.13
C PRO A 259 -4.13 2.39 18.09
N GLU A 260 -5.19 3.02 18.62
CA GLU A 260 -5.43 4.46 18.52
C GLU A 260 -5.97 5.03 19.84
N ALA A 261 -5.76 6.33 20.04
CA ALA A 261 -6.38 7.10 21.10
C ALA A 261 -6.71 8.52 20.65
N GLU A 262 -7.83 9.04 21.14
CA GLU A 262 -8.19 10.45 21.02
C GLU A 262 -7.70 11.21 22.25
N LEU A 263 -6.90 12.25 22.04
CA LEU A 263 -6.42 13.15 23.08
C LEU A 263 -7.09 14.50 22.89
N THR A 264 -7.82 14.93 23.91
CA THR A 264 -8.61 16.15 23.86
C THR A 264 -8.16 17.12 24.94
N ASP A 265 -7.96 18.37 24.53
CA ASP A 265 -7.88 19.54 25.40
C ASP A 265 -9.23 20.29 25.37
N THR A 266 -9.94 20.32 26.50
CA THR A 266 -11.26 20.97 26.67
C THR A 266 -11.20 22.35 27.31
N ALA A 267 -10.02 22.84 27.68
CA ALA A 267 -9.90 24.15 28.30
C ALA A 267 -10.00 25.27 27.25
N ALA A 268 -10.74 26.34 27.56
CA ALA A 268 -10.94 27.49 26.68
C ALA A 268 -9.61 28.01 26.11
N LEU A 269 -9.50 28.02 24.78
CA LEU A 269 -8.26 28.32 24.06
C LEU A 269 -8.19 29.80 23.71
N ALA A 270 -6.99 30.38 23.84
CA ALA A 270 -6.61 31.50 23.00
C ALA A 270 -6.43 30.98 21.56
N ASP A 271 -6.84 31.76 20.56
CA ASP A 271 -6.89 31.35 19.15
C ASP A 271 -5.52 30.95 18.55
N SER A 272 -4.41 31.13 19.28
CA SER A 272 -3.03 30.90 18.83
C SER A 272 -2.22 29.83 19.59
N ALA A 273 -2.83 28.96 20.40
CA ALA A 273 -2.09 27.91 21.13
C ALA A 273 -1.43 26.87 20.19
N THR A 274 -0.19 26.44 20.51
CA THR A 274 0.54 25.38 19.80
C THR A 274 0.51 24.08 20.60
N TYR A 275 0.40 22.94 19.92
CA TYR A 275 0.28 21.61 20.52
C TYR A 275 1.37 20.65 20.04
N ARG A 276 1.70 19.67 20.88
CA ARG A 276 2.49 18.48 20.51
C ARG A 276 2.01 17.26 21.27
N VAL A 277 2.33 16.08 20.74
CA VAL A 277 2.11 14.80 21.44
C VAL A 277 3.47 14.22 21.80
N ALA A 278 3.60 13.72 23.02
CA ALA A 278 4.80 13.03 23.51
C ALA A 278 4.43 11.69 24.16
N GLU A 279 5.28 10.68 24.01
CA GLU A 279 5.21 9.47 24.84
C GLU A 279 5.74 9.78 26.24
N ASN A 280 5.08 9.28 27.28
CA ASN A 280 5.64 9.34 28.63
C ASN A 280 6.77 8.32 28.76
N SER A 281 7.95 8.79 29.14
CA SER A 281 8.99 7.89 29.64
C SER A 281 8.56 7.31 30.98
N PRO A 282 8.82 6.00 31.24
CA PRO A 282 8.53 5.36 32.51
C PRO A 282 9.30 5.98 33.68
#